data_AF-A0A2P5NUJ1-F1
#
_entry.id   AF-A0A2P5NUJ1-F1
#
_cell.length_a   1.000
_cell.length_b   1.000
_cell.length_c   1.000
_cell.angle_alpha   90.00
_cell.angle_beta   90.00
_cell.angle_gamma   90.00
#
_symmetry.space_group_name_H-M   'P 1'
#
loop_
_entity.id
_entity.type
_entity.pdbx_description
1 polymer ?
#
loop_
_entity_poly.entity_id
_entity_poly.type
_entity_poly.pdbx_seq_one_letter_code
_entity_poly.pdbx_strand_id
1 'polypeptide(L)' 'HIVAISAYADEQKISEALSAGFDLYLTKPVDEDQLVELLQHLRGHL' A
#
# COMPACT_ATOMS: atom_id res chain seq x y z
N HIS A 1 9.57 1.82 -5.51
CA HIS A 1 8.21 1.68 -4.99
C HIS A 1 8.11 2.31 -3.60
N ILE A 2 7.12 3.18 -3.41
CA ILE A 2 6.79 3.89 -2.17
C ILE A 2 5.35 3.52 -1.83
N VAL A 3 5.12 3.02 -0.61
CA VAL A 3 3.82 2.54 -0.15
C VAL A 3 3.36 3.36 1.05
N ALA A 4 2.15 3.93 0.98
CA ALA A 4 1.54 4.64 2.09
C ALA A 4 0.92 3.65 3.09
N ILE A 5 1.14 3.85 4.39
CA ILE A 5 0.56 3.00 5.44
C ILE A 5 -0.22 3.87 6.45
N SER A 6 -1.54 3.71 6.54
CA SER A 6 -2.40 4.59 7.36
C SER A 6 -3.54 3.83 8.05
N ALA A 7 -3.97 4.32 9.23
CA ALA A 7 -5.02 3.69 10.04
C ALA A 7 -6.46 4.01 9.59
N TYR A 8 -6.64 5.03 8.74
CA TYR A 8 -7.92 5.41 8.16
C TYR A 8 -7.79 5.39 6.64
N ALA A 9 -8.28 4.32 6.02
CA ALA A 9 -8.53 4.30 4.59
C ALA A 9 -10.01 4.54 4.35
N ASP A 10 -10.31 5.74 3.88
CA ASP A 10 -11.42 5.92 2.97
C ASP A 10 -10.89 5.98 1.54
N GLU A 11 -11.78 5.85 0.56
CA GLU A 11 -11.41 5.89 -0.86
C GLU A 11 -10.71 7.20 -1.24
N GLN A 12 -11.05 8.31 -0.57
CA GLN A 12 -10.45 9.61 -0.80
C GLN A 12 -8.97 9.62 -0.39
N LYS A 13 -8.62 9.07 0.77
CA LYS A 13 -7.23 8.97 1.27
C LYS A 13 -6.37 8.08 0.40
N ILE A 14 -6.93 6.99 -0.12
CA ILE A 14 -6.25 6.14 -1.09
C ILE A 14 -5.97 6.94 -2.37
N SER A 15 -6.99 7.62 -2.90
CA SER A 15 -6.87 8.44 -4.12
C SER A 15 -5.86 9.59 -3.96
N GLU A 16 -5.86 10.28 -2.82
CA GLU A 16 -4.90 11.34 -2.49
C GLU A 16 -3.46 10.82 -2.48
N ALA A 17 -3.23 9.66 -1.86
CA ALA A 17 -1.90 9.05 -1.81
C ALA A 17 -1.41 8.64 -3.20
N LEU A 18 -2.25 7.98 -4.00
CA LEU A 18 -1.89 7.58 -5.36
C LEU A 18 -1.60 8.82 -6.24
N SER A 19 -2.42 9.86 -6.11
CA SER A 19 -2.22 11.12 -6.83
C SER A 19 -0.94 11.87 -6.42
N ALA A 20 -0.50 11.68 -5.17
CA ALA A 20 0.76 12.24 -4.66
C ALA A 20 2.01 11.45 -5.13
N GLY A 21 1.84 10.38 -5.90
CA GLY A 21 2.94 9.59 -6.47
C GLY A 21 3.37 8.39 -5.64
N PHE A 22 2.56 7.97 -4.66
CA PHE A 22 2.74 6.65 -4.05
C PHE A 22 2.33 5.56 -5.04
N ASP A 23 3.09 4.47 -5.07
CA ASP A 23 2.77 3.32 -5.92
C ASP A 23 1.57 2.53 -5.36
N LEU A 24 1.48 2.41 -4.03
CA LEU A 24 0.50 1.59 -3.33
C LEU A 24 0.07 2.21 -2.00
N TYR A 25 -1.04 1.70 -1.47
CA TYR A 25 -1.59 2.07 -0.17
C TYR A 25 -1.93 0.82 0.64
N LEU A 26 -1.62 0.81 1.93
CA LEU A 26 -1.92 -0.26 2.87
C LEU A 26 -2.56 0.28 4.15
N THR A 27 -3.56 -0.40 4.68
CA THR A 27 -4.25 -0.02 5.91
C THR A 27 -3.60 -0.60 7.16
N LYS A 28 -3.68 0.14 8.27
CA LYS A 28 -3.38 -0.40 9.61
C LYS A 28 -4.67 -0.93 10.27
N PRO A 29 -4.56 -1.94 11.17
CA PRO A 29 -3.36 -2.73 11.43
C PRO A 29 -2.94 -3.51 10.19
N VAL A 30 -1.63 -3.60 9.97
CA VAL A 30 -1.07 -4.28 8.81
C VAL A 30 -1.20 -5.77 9.04
N ASP A 31 -1.88 -6.45 8.12
CA ASP A 31 -1.88 -7.89 8.02
C ASP A 31 -0.52 -8.35 7.43
N GLU A 32 0.13 -9.32 8.09
CA GLU A 32 1.47 -9.77 7.70
C GLU A 32 1.47 -10.46 6.33
N ASP A 33 0.42 -11.22 6.02
CA ASP A 33 0.30 -11.92 4.73
C ASP A 33 0.11 -10.90 3.60
N GLN A 34 -0.73 -9.86 3.81
CA GLN A 34 -0.89 -8.76 2.85
C GLN A 34 0.42 -8.01 2.61
N LEU A 35 1.22 -7.79 3.65
CA LEU A 35 2.52 -7.14 3.51
C LEU A 35 3.49 -8.02 2.70
N VAL A 36 3.52 -9.32 2.96
CA VAL A 36 4.37 -10.26 2.23
C VAL A 36 3.95 -10.33 0.75
N GLU A 37 2.67 -10.41 0.45
CA GLU A 37 2.13 -10.39 -0.92
C GLU A 37 2.52 -9.09 -1.64
N LEU A 38 2.35 -7.94 -0.99
CA LEU A 38 2.74 -6.65 -1.53
C LEU A 38 4.25 -6.61 -1.84
N LEU A 39 5.10 -7.10 -0.94
CA LEU A 39 6.55 -7.14 -1.17
C LEU A 39 6.95 -8.07 -2.31
N GLN A 40 6.25 -9.19 -2.48
CA GLN A 40 6.44 -10.09 -3.63
C GLN A 40 6.04 -9.41 -4.94
N HIS A 41 4.91 -8.70 -4.94
CA HIS A 41 4.44 -7.94 -6.10
C HIS A 41 5.45 -6.86 -6.50
N LEU A 42 5.95 -6.09 -5.53
CA LEU A 42 6.94 -5.03 -5.77
C LEU A 42 8.31 -5.55 -6.24
N ARG A 43 8.68 -6.77 -5.87
CA ARG A 43 9.91 -7.39 -6.35
C ARG A 43 9.85 -7.86 -7.79
N GLY A 44 8.64 -7.93 -8.39
CA GLY A 44 8.42 -8.50 -9.72
C GLY A 44 8.93 -9.93 -9.77
N HIS A 45 8.10 -10.90 -9.35
CA HIS A 45 8.35 -12.36 -9.41
C HIS A 45 9.66 -12.80 -10.10
N LEU A 46 10.62 -13.31 -9.30
CA LEU A 46 11.55 -14.37 -9.73
C LEU A 46 10.80 -15.69 -9.80
#